data_AF-A0A915A7A6-F1
#
_entry.id   AF-A0A915A7A6-F1
#
_cell.length_a   1.000
_cell.length_b   1.000
_cell.length_c   1.000
_cell.angle_alpha   90.00
_cell.angle_beta   90.00
_cell.angle_gamma   90.00
#
_symmetry.space_group_name_H-M   'P 1'
#
loop_
_entity.id
_entity.type
_entity.pdbx_description
1 polymer ?
#
loop_
_entity_poly.entity_id
_entity_poly.type
_entity_poly.pdbx_seq_one_letter_code
_entity_poly.pdbx_strand_id
1 'polypeptide(L)'
;MTQKIFRLFKVDCGELIKSKSISAPPGLTAKDPTWIGAWWLGFLIVSILLIVPSCALFFFPSKPRRTKVVPKNGTLAEQMNGRLTVLKPERELSFFDKHKEDEKNLTTEEKFRAFRESYTEVVKSKVFRGAVISRVLDSLAFRGYMVFLPKYLENHYGIPQYRAHQLMAMFGVFGFALGTASGGIITRRFRLNGRCAALFVFVVSTINLCLFAAKIFLGCQSVVNTIGLTGMATNFNYTVPCNADCGCESAPLFPVCNSKGYAYYSPCHAGCREVIVNSADAYHLEFASCDCSPGEVLKKELCNDDCKMMIIVFFICVIVGAFVAGNGLVPGMLILLSCAWSIHSPRHFEMIYTSYCGVIYTSGWRSVPPAHRSISLGLQGFLVSLLATLPSPLLWGAIFDSACLVWNQTCSSASGSCAIYDPVALRIRTHVMYVAIRSSAVLIDLYVVYHASNINILEEEEEPDNVERRESLTLEPLPNTL
;
A
#
# COMPACT_ATOMS: atom_id res chain seq x y z
N MET A 1 6.14 20.37 16.44
CA MET A 1 4.67 20.20 16.23
C MET A 1 4.24 18.73 16.26
N THR A 2 5.10 17.79 15.86
CA THR A 2 4.84 16.33 15.80
C THR A 2 4.80 15.61 17.15
N GLN A 3 5.36 16.18 18.23
CA GLN A 3 5.24 15.63 19.60
C GLN A 3 3.87 15.88 20.25
N LYS A 4 3.05 16.81 19.75
CA LYS A 4 1.71 17.10 20.31
C LYS A 4 0.62 16.17 19.79
N ILE A 5 0.80 15.52 18.64
CA ILE A 5 -0.20 14.59 18.07
C ILE A 5 -0.13 13.21 18.74
N PHE A 6 1.04 12.78 19.22
CA PHE A 6 1.20 11.53 19.97
C PHE A 6 0.63 11.56 21.41
N ARG A 7 0.23 12.73 21.92
CA ARG A 7 -0.42 12.85 23.24
C ARG A 7 -1.91 12.50 23.24
N LEU A 8 -2.54 12.28 22.08
CA LEU A 8 -3.96 11.90 22.02
C LEU A 8 -4.22 10.38 22.12
N PHE A 9 -3.17 9.55 22.14
CA PHE A 9 -3.27 8.08 22.25
C PHE A 9 -2.67 7.50 23.54
N LYS A 10 -2.26 8.34 24.47
CA LYS A 10 -1.79 7.88 25.78
C LYS A 10 -2.88 8.21 26.79
N VAL A 11 -3.62 7.20 27.21
CA VAL A 11 -4.40 7.25 28.45
C VAL A 11 -3.41 7.66 29.54
N ASP A 12 -3.61 8.85 30.12
CA ASP A 12 -2.73 9.44 31.13
C ASP A 12 -2.78 8.61 32.42
N CYS A 13 -1.95 7.57 32.53
CA CYS A 13 -1.57 6.96 33.82
C CYS A 13 -0.58 7.87 34.56
N GLY A 14 -1.00 9.10 34.85
CA GLY A 14 -0.14 10.22 35.23
C GLY A 14 0.59 10.15 36.57
N GLU A 15 0.33 9.16 37.42
CA GLU A 15 0.94 9.13 38.78
C GLU A 15 1.83 7.91 39.10
N LEU A 16 1.89 6.86 38.27
CA LEU A 16 2.79 5.72 38.50
C LEU A 16 4.05 5.71 37.63
N ILE A 17 4.20 6.66 36.69
CA ILE A 17 5.39 6.79 35.82
C ILE A 17 6.31 7.93 36.30
N LYS A 18 6.40 8.17 37.61
CA LYS A 18 7.37 9.13 38.17
C LYS A 18 8.63 8.49 38.77
N SER A 19 8.75 7.15 38.79
CA SER A 19 9.92 6.50 39.40
C SER A 19 10.39 5.18 38.76
N LYS A 20 10.20 4.96 37.45
CA LYS A 20 10.84 3.82 36.78
C LYS A 20 11.95 4.31 35.86
N SER A 21 13.17 3.94 36.23
CA SER A 21 14.41 4.14 35.51
C SER A 21 14.28 3.85 34.01
N ILE A 22 15.05 4.57 33.20
CA ILE A 22 15.25 4.33 31.75
C ILE A 22 15.99 2.99 31.50
N SER A 23 16.35 2.24 32.55
CA SER A 23 16.83 0.87 32.44
C SER A 23 15.66 -0.12 32.39
N ALA A 24 15.68 -0.99 31.38
CA ALA A 24 14.79 -2.14 31.31
C ALA A 24 14.87 -2.96 32.62
N PRO A 25 13.75 -3.54 33.10
CA PRO A 25 13.78 -4.42 34.27
C PRO A 25 14.79 -5.56 34.04
N PRO A 26 15.54 -5.97 35.07
CA PRO A 26 16.52 -7.05 34.95
C PRO A 26 15.83 -8.32 34.44
N GLY A 27 16.39 -8.93 33.38
CA GLY A 27 15.81 -10.11 32.69
C GLY A 27 15.15 -9.82 31.34
N LEU A 28 14.97 -8.56 30.94
CA LEU A 28 14.43 -8.22 29.62
C LEU A 28 15.48 -8.43 28.52
N THR A 29 15.34 -9.50 27.74
CA THR A 29 16.23 -9.79 26.61
C THR A 29 15.64 -9.29 25.29
N ALA A 30 16.45 -9.10 24.25
CA ALA A 30 15.98 -8.71 22.91
C ALA A 30 15.02 -9.73 22.24
N LYS A 31 14.85 -10.90 22.86
CA LYS A 31 13.90 -11.94 22.46
C LYS A 31 12.53 -11.80 23.12
N ASP A 32 12.41 -10.93 24.13
CA ASP A 32 11.15 -10.71 24.83
C ASP A 32 10.16 -9.97 23.93
N PRO A 33 8.89 -10.41 23.79
CA PRO A 33 7.85 -9.72 23.05
C PRO A 33 7.59 -8.29 23.54
N THR A 34 7.97 -7.94 24.76
CA THR A 34 7.87 -6.58 25.32
C THR A 34 9.10 -5.70 25.02
N TRP A 35 10.13 -6.25 24.35
CA TRP A 35 11.33 -5.52 23.97
C TRP A 35 11.07 -4.52 22.83
N ILE A 36 11.03 -3.23 23.18
CA ILE A 36 10.93 -2.14 22.20
C ILE A 36 12.36 -1.76 21.79
N GLY A 37 12.91 -2.48 20.80
CA GLY A 37 14.25 -2.22 20.27
C GLY A 37 14.38 -0.86 19.53
N ALA A 38 15.58 -0.58 19.00
CA ALA A 38 15.86 0.61 18.19
C ALA A 38 15.24 0.54 16.78
N TRP A 39 13.90 0.49 16.71
CA TRP A 39 13.12 0.35 15.47
C TRP A 39 13.41 1.45 14.43
N TRP A 40 13.88 2.61 14.87
CA TRP A 40 14.27 3.73 14.00
C TRP A 40 15.58 3.50 13.23
N LEU A 41 16.44 2.60 13.70
CA LEU A 41 17.77 2.36 13.10
C LEU A 41 17.67 1.86 11.66
N GLY A 42 16.62 1.09 11.35
CA GLY A 42 16.34 0.61 9.99
C GLY A 42 16.20 1.74 8.97
N PHE A 43 15.58 2.87 9.35
CA PHE A 43 15.42 4.01 8.44
C PHE A 43 16.77 4.63 8.08
N LEU A 44 17.67 4.78 9.05
CA LEU A 44 19.00 5.34 8.79
C LEU A 44 19.83 4.43 7.88
N ILE A 45 19.80 3.12 8.12
CA ILE A 45 20.50 2.14 7.28
C ILE A 45 19.99 2.22 5.84
N VAL A 46 18.67 2.20 5.65
CA VAL A 46 18.07 2.28 4.31
C VAL A 46 18.38 3.61 3.63
N SER A 47 18.29 4.73 4.35
CA SER A 47 18.66 6.05 3.81
C SER A 47 20.12 6.09 3.34
N ILE A 48 21.06 5.55 4.11
CA ILE A 48 22.48 5.49 3.74
C ILE A 48 22.68 4.60 2.50
N LEU A 49 22.04 3.43 2.46
CA LEU A 49 22.12 2.52 1.32
C LEU A 49 21.55 3.13 0.03
N LEU A 50 20.52 3.97 0.13
CA LEU A 50 19.91 4.66 -1.01
C LEU A 50 20.76 5.79 -1.59
N ILE A 51 21.80 6.26 -0.89
CA ILE A 51 22.74 7.26 -1.41
C ILE A 51 23.49 6.70 -2.62
N VAL A 52 23.92 5.43 -2.58
CA VAL A 52 24.72 4.80 -3.63
C VAL A 52 23.99 4.78 -5.00
N PRO A 53 22.77 4.23 -5.14
CA PRO A 53 22.05 4.26 -6.42
C PRO A 53 21.65 5.68 -6.82
N SER A 54 21.37 6.58 -5.87
CA SER A 54 21.07 7.99 -6.17
C SER A 54 22.28 8.70 -6.78
N CYS A 55 23.49 8.47 -6.25
CA CYS A 55 24.74 8.94 -6.83
C CYS A 55 24.97 8.33 -8.22
N ALA A 56 24.72 7.02 -8.40
CA ALA A 56 24.86 6.37 -9.71
C ALA A 56 23.92 6.97 -10.78
N LEU A 57 22.69 7.32 -10.40
CA LEU A 57 21.73 8.00 -11.26
C LEU A 57 22.17 9.43 -11.62
N PHE A 58 22.93 10.11 -10.74
CA PHE A 58 23.47 11.43 -11.03
C PHE A 58 24.49 11.43 -12.18
N PHE A 59 25.22 10.33 -12.36
CA PHE A 59 26.19 10.15 -13.45
C PHE A 59 25.57 9.62 -14.74
N PHE A 60 24.26 9.37 -14.79
CA PHE A 60 23.60 8.95 -16.02
C PHE A 60 23.63 10.12 -17.02
N PRO A 61 24.25 9.96 -18.21
CA PRO A 61 24.41 11.04 -19.15
C PRO A 61 23.03 11.50 -19.63
N SER A 62 22.71 12.76 -19.32
CA SER A 62 21.64 13.47 -19.99
C SER A 62 21.98 13.48 -21.49
N LYS A 63 21.15 12.84 -22.32
CA LYS A 63 21.48 12.68 -23.75
C LYS A 63 21.74 14.06 -24.40
N PRO A 64 22.70 14.14 -25.32
CA PRO A 64 23.11 15.39 -25.94
C PRO A 64 22.01 15.97 -26.82
N ARG A 65 21.86 17.29 -26.78
CA ARG A 65 21.07 18.09 -27.74
C ARG A 65 21.48 17.66 -29.16
N ARG A 66 20.53 17.21 -29.98
CA ARG A 66 20.70 17.26 -31.44
C ARG A 66 20.79 18.74 -31.82
N THR A 67 22.00 19.22 -32.02
CA THR A 67 22.28 20.52 -32.63
C THR A 67 21.69 20.50 -34.04
N LYS A 68 20.56 21.21 -34.24
CA LYS A 68 20.15 21.63 -35.59
C LYS A 68 21.27 22.52 -36.12
N VAL A 69 22.03 21.99 -37.09
CA VAL A 69 22.97 22.76 -37.90
C VAL A 69 22.12 23.77 -38.67
N VAL A 70 22.17 25.03 -38.27
CA VAL A 70 21.71 26.14 -39.11
C VAL A 70 22.84 26.41 -40.09
N PRO A 71 22.66 26.24 -41.41
CA PRO A 71 23.60 26.77 -42.36
C PRO A 71 23.45 28.30 -42.34
N LYS A 72 24.45 29.00 -41.82
CA LYS A 72 24.71 30.37 -42.23
C LYS A 72 25.32 30.28 -43.62
N ASN A 73 24.59 30.74 -44.64
CA ASN A 73 25.05 31.72 -45.63
C ASN A 73 24.05 31.87 -46.77
N GLY A 74 23.82 33.13 -47.16
CA GLY A 74 23.58 33.49 -48.55
C GLY A 74 22.13 33.47 -49.03
N THR A 75 21.56 34.67 -49.08
CA THR A 75 20.73 35.18 -50.19
C THR A 75 20.44 34.20 -51.33
N LEU A 76 19.16 33.87 -51.54
CA LEU A 76 18.51 33.82 -52.85
C LEU A 76 17.00 33.92 -52.60
N ALA A 77 16.44 35.02 -53.09
CA ALA A 77 15.00 35.16 -53.25
C ALA A 77 14.59 34.29 -54.44
N GLU A 78 13.59 33.43 -54.26
CA GLU A 78 12.83 32.89 -55.39
C GLU A 78 11.35 33.06 -55.10
N GLN A 79 10.73 33.95 -55.89
CA GLN A 79 9.29 34.11 -55.96
C GLN A 79 8.71 32.94 -56.75
N MET A 80 7.76 32.21 -56.17
CA MET A 80 6.72 31.56 -56.96
C MET A 80 5.43 31.37 -56.16
N ASN A 81 4.35 31.93 -56.70
CA ASN A 81 2.93 31.75 -56.36
C ASN A 81 2.43 32.09 -54.94
N GLY A 82 2.22 33.40 -54.70
CA GLY A 82 0.84 33.91 -54.54
C GLY A 82 -0.05 33.45 -53.38
N ARG A 83 0.47 32.88 -52.28
CA ARG A 83 -0.29 32.72 -51.03
C ARG A 83 0.58 33.02 -49.81
N LEU A 84 0.20 34.06 -49.07
CA LEU A 84 0.74 34.36 -47.74
C LEU A 84 0.16 33.37 -46.73
N THR A 85 0.83 32.24 -46.51
CA THR A 85 0.59 31.42 -45.32
C THR A 85 1.60 31.79 -44.26
N VAL A 86 1.14 32.53 -43.24
CA VAL A 86 1.88 32.71 -41.99
C VAL A 86 2.04 31.34 -41.35
N LEU A 87 3.21 30.71 -41.51
CA LEU A 87 3.58 29.52 -40.75
C LEU A 87 3.67 29.93 -39.28
N LYS A 88 2.68 29.54 -38.46
CA LYS A 88 2.81 29.59 -37.00
C LYS A 88 4.00 28.72 -36.62
N PRO A 89 4.94 29.21 -35.79
CA PRO A 89 5.98 28.35 -35.26
C PRO A 89 5.32 27.25 -34.42
N GLU A 90 5.58 26.00 -34.81
CA GLU A 90 5.23 24.81 -34.06
C GLU A 90 5.87 24.90 -32.68
N ARG A 91 5.04 25.04 -31.63
CA ARG A 91 5.52 25.15 -30.26
C ARG A 91 5.90 23.76 -29.77
N GLU A 92 7.20 23.45 -29.80
CA GLU A 92 7.80 22.41 -28.97
C GLU A 92 7.39 22.63 -27.49
N LEU A 93 6.93 21.57 -26.83
CA LEU A 93 6.55 21.60 -25.42
C LEU A 93 7.81 21.68 -24.54
N SER A 94 8.35 22.90 -24.37
CA SER A 94 9.47 23.18 -23.47
C SER A 94 9.00 23.12 -22.00
N PHE A 95 9.43 22.09 -21.27
CA PHE A 95 9.11 21.90 -19.84
C PHE A 95 9.84 22.89 -18.91
N PHE A 96 10.80 23.66 -19.46
CA PHE A 96 11.18 24.93 -18.86
C PHE A 96 10.24 25.99 -19.42
N ASP A 97 9.35 26.44 -18.55
CA ASP A 97 8.47 27.55 -18.81
C ASP A 97 9.32 28.76 -19.22
N LYS A 98 9.36 29.07 -20.51
CA LYS A 98 9.93 30.31 -21.04
C LYS A 98 8.94 31.46 -20.82
N HIS A 99 8.12 31.41 -19.77
CA HIS A 99 7.45 32.59 -19.18
C HIS A 99 8.45 33.51 -18.46
N LYS A 100 9.63 33.71 -19.05
CA LYS A 100 10.55 34.79 -18.66
C LYS A 100 10.57 35.95 -19.66
N GLU A 101 9.77 35.89 -20.72
CA GLU A 101 9.64 36.99 -21.68
C GLU A 101 8.24 37.65 -21.72
N ASP A 102 7.26 37.12 -20.98
CA ASP A 102 5.93 37.74 -20.81
C ASP A 102 5.46 37.71 -19.35
N GLU A 103 6.34 38.01 -18.39
CA GLU A 103 5.92 38.33 -17.03
C GLU A 103 5.28 39.73 -17.04
N LYS A 104 4.11 39.85 -17.69
CA LYS A 104 3.19 40.95 -17.37
C LYS A 104 2.94 40.86 -15.87
N ASN A 105 3.02 42.00 -15.18
CA ASN A 105 2.68 42.17 -13.77
C ASN A 105 1.21 41.79 -13.51
N LEU A 106 0.86 40.51 -13.59
CA LEU A 106 -0.46 40.01 -13.26
C LEU A 106 -0.65 40.20 -11.76
N THR A 107 -1.76 40.83 -11.41
CA THR A 107 -2.16 41.02 -10.03
C THR A 107 -2.39 39.66 -9.37
N THR A 108 -2.22 39.60 -8.04
CA THR A 108 -2.44 38.37 -7.25
C THR A 108 -3.84 37.79 -7.49
N GLU A 109 -4.83 38.64 -7.75
CA GLU A 109 -6.21 38.26 -8.03
C GLU A 109 -6.36 37.57 -9.39
N GLU A 110 -5.69 38.06 -10.44
CA GLU A 110 -5.69 37.44 -11.77
C GLU A 110 -4.99 36.08 -11.75
N LYS A 111 -3.88 35.95 -11.00
CA LYS A 111 -3.20 34.66 -10.78
C LYS A 111 -4.10 33.66 -10.04
N PHE A 112 -4.80 34.11 -9.00
CA PHE A 112 -5.74 33.26 -8.26
C PHE A 112 -6.96 32.86 -9.10
N ARG A 113 -7.46 33.77 -9.94
CA ARG A 113 -8.56 33.50 -10.88
C ARG A 113 -8.16 32.44 -11.91
N ALA A 114 -7.01 32.59 -12.57
CA ALA A 114 -6.48 31.61 -13.52
C ALA A 114 -6.25 30.24 -12.88
N PHE A 115 -5.76 30.21 -11.63
CA PHE A 115 -5.64 28.97 -10.85
C PHE A 115 -7.01 28.33 -10.56
N ARG A 116 -8.00 29.12 -10.13
CA ARG A 116 -9.36 28.64 -9.85
C ARG A 116 -10.05 28.08 -11.09
N GLU A 117 -9.89 28.73 -12.23
CA GLU A 117 -10.43 28.29 -13.52
C GLU A 117 -9.82 26.94 -13.92
N SER A 118 -8.48 26.85 -13.88
CA SER A 118 -7.75 25.60 -14.13
C SER A 118 -8.21 24.45 -13.22
N TYR A 119 -8.39 24.73 -11.92
CA TYR A 119 -8.85 23.73 -10.96
C TYR A 119 -10.29 23.29 -11.23
N THR A 120 -11.16 24.24 -11.58
CA THR A 120 -12.56 23.97 -11.89
C THR A 120 -12.69 23.13 -13.16
N GLU A 121 -11.85 23.37 -14.16
CA GLU A 121 -11.81 22.60 -15.41
C GLU A 121 -11.39 21.14 -15.16
N VAL A 122 -10.34 20.93 -14.36
CA VAL A 122 -9.87 19.60 -13.97
C VAL A 122 -10.95 18.82 -13.21
N VAL A 123 -11.61 19.45 -12.24
CA VAL A 123 -12.67 18.81 -11.43
C VAL A 123 -13.96 18.58 -12.24
N LYS A 124 -14.21 19.35 -13.30
CA LYS A 124 -15.36 19.13 -14.19
C LYS A 124 -15.17 17.90 -15.09
N SER A 125 -13.93 17.49 -15.37
CA SER A 125 -13.64 16.30 -16.18
C SER A 125 -14.20 15.03 -15.51
N LYS A 126 -15.14 14.36 -16.20
CA LYS A 126 -15.81 13.15 -15.71
C LYS A 126 -14.82 12.00 -15.46
N VAL A 127 -13.85 11.85 -16.37
CA VAL A 127 -12.81 10.82 -16.32
C VAL A 127 -11.86 11.08 -15.15
N PHE A 128 -11.44 12.34 -14.93
CA PHE A 128 -10.60 12.71 -13.79
C PHE A 128 -11.29 12.44 -12.46
N ARG A 129 -12.55 12.86 -12.28
CA ARG A 129 -13.30 12.60 -11.04
C ARG A 129 -13.42 11.11 -10.74
N GLY A 130 -13.81 10.31 -11.73
CA GLY A 130 -13.94 8.86 -11.56
C GLY A 130 -12.60 8.21 -11.17
N ALA A 131 -11.51 8.59 -11.84
CA ALA A 131 -10.17 8.09 -11.54
C ALA A 131 -9.71 8.45 -10.12
N VAL A 132 -10.01 9.66 -9.65
CA VAL A 132 -9.69 10.10 -8.28
C VAL A 132 -10.52 9.34 -7.25
N ILE A 133 -11.83 9.18 -7.45
CA ILE A 133 -12.69 8.46 -6.51
C ILE A 133 -12.26 7.00 -6.37
N SER A 134 -12.04 6.30 -7.50
CA SER A 134 -11.52 4.93 -7.50
C SER A 134 -10.20 4.85 -6.73
N ARG A 135 -9.27 5.78 -6.99
CA ARG A 135 -7.97 5.81 -6.31
C ARG A 135 -8.10 6.03 -4.79
N VAL A 136 -9.04 6.86 -4.34
CA VAL A 136 -9.31 7.09 -2.91
C VAL A 136 -9.78 5.78 -2.27
N LEU A 137 -10.77 5.11 -2.86
CA LEU A 137 -11.30 3.84 -2.36
C LEU A 137 -10.24 2.74 -2.31
N ASP A 138 -9.45 2.62 -3.37
CA ASP A 138 -8.32 1.69 -3.45
C ASP A 138 -7.29 1.91 -2.36
N SER A 139 -6.91 3.18 -2.15
CA SER A 139 -5.95 3.56 -1.12
C SER A 139 -6.50 3.34 0.28
N LEU A 140 -7.79 3.58 0.49
CA LEU A 140 -8.50 3.39 1.75
C LEU A 140 -8.52 1.90 2.14
N ALA A 141 -8.82 1.02 1.20
CA ALA A 141 -8.82 -0.43 1.42
C ALA A 141 -7.41 -0.97 1.68
N PHE A 142 -6.46 -0.65 0.79
CA PHE A 142 -5.13 -1.23 0.82
C PHE A 142 -4.31 -0.78 2.03
N ARG A 143 -4.23 0.53 2.30
CA ARG A 143 -3.37 1.06 3.37
C ARG A 143 -3.79 0.54 4.73
N GLY A 144 -5.08 0.57 5.04
CA GLY A 144 -5.57 0.14 6.34
C GLY A 144 -5.53 -1.36 6.52
N TYR A 145 -5.82 -2.13 5.47
CA TYR A 145 -5.61 -3.58 5.49
C TYR A 145 -4.15 -3.91 5.84
N MET A 146 -3.17 -3.26 5.19
CA MET A 146 -1.75 -3.54 5.45
C MET A 146 -1.30 -3.14 6.86
N VAL A 147 -1.84 -2.05 7.42
CA VAL A 147 -1.53 -1.63 8.81
C VAL A 147 -2.06 -2.64 9.82
N PHE A 148 -3.25 -3.19 9.61
CA PHE A 148 -3.90 -4.13 10.52
C PHE A 148 -3.60 -5.60 10.21
N LEU A 149 -2.98 -5.90 9.07
CA LEU A 149 -2.60 -7.26 8.67
C LEU A 149 -1.74 -7.99 9.71
N PRO A 150 -0.64 -7.42 10.27
CA PRO A 150 0.12 -8.10 11.32
C PRO A 150 -0.75 -8.46 12.52
N LYS A 151 -1.63 -7.54 12.95
CA LYS A 151 -2.57 -7.78 14.05
C LYS A 151 -3.58 -8.88 13.71
N TYR A 152 -4.05 -8.95 12.47
CA TYR A 152 -4.88 -10.06 11.99
C TYR A 152 -4.13 -11.40 12.06
N LEU A 153 -2.89 -11.46 11.58
CA LEU A 153 -2.08 -12.68 11.58
C LEU A 153 -1.77 -13.16 13.00
N GLU A 154 -1.51 -12.24 13.92
CA GLU A 154 -1.27 -12.52 15.33
C GLU A 154 -2.51 -13.11 16.01
N ASN A 155 -3.66 -12.43 15.88
CA ASN A 155 -4.86 -12.85 16.59
C ASN A 155 -5.52 -14.08 15.93
N HIS A 156 -5.63 -14.10 14.59
CA HIS A 156 -6.32 -15.18 13.89
C HIS A 156 -5.48 -16.44 13.74
N TYR A 157 -4.20 -16.32 13.34
CA TYR A 157 -3.32 -17.46 13.10
C TYR A 157 -2.36 -17.77 14.26
N GLY A 158 -2.34 -16.95 15.32
CA GLY A 158 -1.44 -17.15 16.46
C GLY A 158 0.04 -16.88 16.16
N ILE A 159 0.36 -16.19 15.05
CA ILE A 159 1.74 -15.94 14.64
C ILE A 159 2.32 -14.78 15.46
N PRO A 160 3.47 -14.93 16.13
CA PRO A 160 4.06 -13.83 16.86
C PRO A 160 4.41 -12.67 15.92
N GLN A 161 4.21 -11.43 16.40
CA GLN A 161 4.31 -10.22 15.59
C GLN A 161 5.59 -10.13 14.74
N TYR A 162 6.75 -10.51 15.29
CA TYR A 162 8.03 -10.47 14.57
C TYR A 162 8.05 -11.42 13.35
N ARG A 163 7.49 -12.64 13.45
CA ARG A 163 7.41 -13.59 12.33
C ARG A 163 6.41 -13.10 11.28
N ALA A 164 5.30 -12.51 11.72
CA ALA A 164 4.32 -11.94 10.80
C ALA A 164 4.96 -10.85 9.92
N HIS A 165 5.74 -9.93 10.51
CA HIS A 165 6.46 -8.90 9.75
C HIS A 165 7.52 -9.49 8.80
N GLN A 166 8.27 -10.50 9.22
CA GLN A 166 9.24 -11.17 8.35
C GLN A 166 8.56 -11.82 7.13
N LEU A 167 7.47 -12.55 7.33
CA LEU A 167 6.72 -13.22 6.25
C LEU A 167 6.05 -12.20 5.31
N MET A 168 5.47 -11.13 5.84
CA MET A 168 4.90 -10.05 5.03
C MET A 168 5.97 -9.35 4.17
N ALA A 169 7.14 -9.07 4.74
CA ALA A 169 8.25 -8.47 4.00
C ALA A 169 8.77 -9.42 2.91
N MET A 170 9.00 -10.69 3.24
CA MET A 170 9.51 -11.69 2.31
C MET A 170 8.52 -11.96 1.17
N PHE A 171 7.30 -12.39 1.45
CA PHE A 171 6.39 -12.79 0.39
C PHE A 171 5.73 -11.61 -0.34
N GLY A 172 5.43 -10.53 0.39
CA GLY A 172 4.81 -9.35 -0.17
C GLY A 172 5.75 -8.55 -1.08
N VAL A 173 6.96 -8.25 -0.63
CA VAL A 173 7.90 -7.39 -1.38
C VAL A 173 8.50 -8.13 -2.58
N PHE A 174 8.95 -9.38 -2.39
CA PHE A 174 9.54 -10.14 -3.49
C PHE A 174 8.52 -10.45 -4.59
N GLY A 175 7.30 -10.87 -4.22
CA GLY A 175 6.22 -11.10 -5.18
C GLY A 175 5.93 -9.84 -5.99
N PHE A 176 5.82 -8.69 -5.32
CA PHE A 176 5.60 -7.41 -5.98
C PHE A 176 6.74 -7.01 -6.92
N ALA A 177 8.00 -7.14 -6.50
CA ALA A 177 9.17 -6.82 -7.31
C ALA A 177 9.20 -7.64 -8.60
N LEU A 178 9.00 -8.96 -8.52
CA LEU A 178 8.90 -9.85 -9.67
C LEU A 178 7.70 -9.47 -10.58
N GLY A 179 6.59 -9.08 -9.97
CA GLY A 179 5.42 -8.58 -10.68
C GLY A 179 5.71 -7.30 -11.48
N THR A 180 6.43 -6.34 -10.88
CA THR A 180 6.80 -5.11 -11.59
C THR A 180 7.74 -5.39 -12.76
N ALA A 181 8.76 -6.23 -12.57
CA ALA A 181 9.69 -6.60 -13.64
C ALA A 181 8.97 -7.30 -14.80
N SER A 182 8.14 -8.30 -14.50
CA SER A 182 7.33 -9.02 -15.49
C SER A 182 6.31 -8.12 -16.19
N GLY A 183 5.62 -7.25 -15.47
CA GLY A 183 4.70 -6.26 -16.04
C GLY A 183 5.38 -5.32 -17.04
N GLY A 184 6.63 -4.92 -16.78
CA GLY A 184 7.41 -4.13 -17.73
C GLY A 184 7.79 -4.88 -19.00
N ILE A 185 8.20 -6.14 -18.85
CA ILE A 185 8.49 -7.02 -19.99
C ILE A 185 7.22 -7.26 -20.82
N ILE A 186 6.09 -7.53 -20.18
CA ILE A 186 4.78 -7.74 -20.84
C ILE A 186 4.37 -6.48 -21.59
N THR A 187 4.44 -5.30 -20.95
CA THR A 187 4.11 -4.01 -21.59
C THR A 187 4.93 -3.78 -22.84
N ARG A 188 6.26 -4.02 -22.75
CA ARG A 188 7.17 -3.82 -23.88
C ARG A 188 6.99 -4.86 -24.99
N ARG A 189 6.74 -6.13 -24.63
CA ARG A 189 6.60 -7.24 -25.59
C ARG A 189 5.30 -7.18 -26.35
N PHE A 190 4.19 -6.87 -25.68
CA PHE A 190 2.87 -6.77 -26.29
C PHE A 190 2.52 -5.36 -26.78
N ARG A 191 3.44 -4.39 -26.62
CA ARG A 191 3.22 -2.97 -26.96
C ARG A 191 1.86 -2.48 -26.45
N LEU A 192 1.63 -2.67 -25.15
CA LEU A 192 0.35 -2.34 -24.53
C LEU A 192 0.15 -0.82 -24.51
N ASN A 193 -0.57 -0.30 -25.51
CA ASN A 193 -0.95 1.11 -25.62
C ASN A 193 -2.48 1.28 -25.56
N GLY A 194 -2.92 2.46 -25.14
CA GLY A 194 -4.33 2.86 -25.13
C GLY A 194 -5.26 1.91 -24.38
N ARG A 195 -6.30 1.42 -25.08
CA ARG A 195 -7.35 0.56 -24.53
C ARG A 195 -6.85 -0.82 -24.08
N CYS A 196 -5.87 -1.40 -24.78
CA CYS A 196 -5.31 -2.71 -24.42
C CYS A 196 -4.61 -2.67 -23.05
N ALA A 197 -3.92 -1.57 -22.72
CA ALA A 197 -3.31 -1.37 -21.41
C ALA A 197 -4.38 -1.23 -20.31
N ALA A 198 -5.46 -0.49 -20.57
CA ALA A 198 -6.56 -0.32 -19.63
C ALA A 198 -7.28 -1.65 -19.34
N LEU A 199 -7.54 -2.47 -20.37
CA LEU A 199 -8.10 -3.81 -20.24
C LEU A 199 -7.18 -4.73 -19.42
N PHE A 200 -5.87 -4.72 -19.71
CA PHE A 200 -4.89 -5.51 -18.96
C PHE A 200 -4.89 -5.17 -17.48
N VAL A 201 -4.90 -3.88 -17.15
CA VAL A 201 -4.98 -3.40 -15.75
C VAL A 201 -6.28 -3.85 -15.07
N PHE A 202 -7.41 -3.77 -15.77
CA PHE A 202 -8.69 -4.22 -15.24
C PHE A 202 -8.69 -5.74 -14.93
N VAL A 203 -8.15 -6.56 -15.85
CA VAL A 203 -8.01 -8.01 -15.65
C VAL A 203 -7.13 -8.31 -14.44
N VAL A 204 -5.96 -7.66 -14.35
CA VAL A 204 -5.04 -7.79 -13.22
C VAL A 204 -5.70 -7.40 -11.89
N SER A 205 -6.45 -6.28 -11.86
CA SER A 205 -7.17 -5.82 -10.68
C SER A 205 -8.27 -6.80 -10.26
N THR A 206 -8.99 -7.38 -11.23
CA THR A 206 -10.05 -8.37 -11.00
C THR A 206 -9.47 -9.67 -10.43
N ILE A 207 -8.36 -10.17 -10.97
CA ILE A 207 -7.67 -11.34 -10.42
C ILE A 207 -7.23 -11.09 -8.97
N ASN A 208 -6.67 -9.91 -8.68
CA ASN A 208 -6.27 -9.54 -7.34
C ASN A 208 -7.48 -9.51 -6.37
N LEU A 209 -8.61 -8.95 -6.80
CA LEU A 209 -9.87 -8.95 -6.03
C LEU A 209 -10.31 -10.39 -5.70
N CYS A 210 -10.28 -11.30 -6.66
CA CYS A 210 -10.61 -12.72 -6.44
C CYS A 210 -9.66 -13.39 -5.44
N LEU A 211 -8.36 -13.11 -5.52
CA LEU A 211 -7.37 -13.63 -4.56
C LEU A 211 -7.60 -13.12 -3.13
N PHE A 212 -8.03 -11.87 -2.97
CA PHE A 212 -8.43 -11.35 -1.66
C PHE A 212 -9.75 -11.94 -1.17
N ALA A 213 -10.73 -12.15 -2.06
CA ALA A 213 -11.97 -12.82 -1.71
C ALA A 213 -11.75 -14.28 -1.27
N ALA A 214 -10.82 -14.99 -1.90
CA ALA A 214 -10.47 -16.36 -1.50
C ALA A 214 -10.02 -16.46 -0.04
N LYS A 215 -9.38 -15.40 0.51
CA LYS A 215 -8.94 -15.36 1.92
C LYS A 215 -10.08 -15.40 2.93
N ILE A 216 -11.32 -15.04 2.54
CA ILE A 216 -12.51 -15.15 3.39
C ILE A 216 -12.69 -16.59 3.90
N PHE A 217 -12.33 -17.59 3.08
CA PHE A 217 -12.50 -19.00 3.39
C PHE A 217 -11.32 -19.60 4.18
N LEU A 218 -10.21 -18.86 4.35
CA LEU A 218 -9.00 -19.36 5.00
C LEU A 218 -9.07 -19.20 6.52
N GLY A 219 -9.98 -19.92 7.18
CA GLY A 219 -10.04 -19.97 8.65
C GLY A 219 -9.28 -21.14 9.25
N CYS A 220 -8.80 -20.96 10.46
CA CYS A 220 -8.28 -22.03 11.32
C CYS A 220 -8.56 -21.74 12.80
N GLN A 221 -8.35 -22.74 13.65
CA GLN A 221 -8.40 -22.60 15.10
C GLN A 221 -6.97 -22.50 15.66
N SER A 222 -6.55 -21.27 15.95
CA SER A 222 -5.32 -21.03 16.73
C SER A 222 -5.61 -21.21 18.22
N VAL A 223 -4.55 -21.35 19.02
CA VAL A 223 -4.64 -21.44 20.49
C VAL A 223 -5.45 -20.27 21.09
N VAL A 224 -5.18 -19.05 20.61
CA VAL A 224 -5.87 -17.83 21.06
C VAL A 224 -7.34 -17.84 20.64
N ASN A 225 -7.64 -18.31 19.42
CA ASN A 225 -9.01 -18.44 18.94
C ASN A 225 -9.81 -19.43 19.80
N THR A 226 -9.21 -20.57 20.15
CA THR A 226 -9.86 -21.61 20.97
C THR A 226 -10.18 -21.09 22.37
N ILE A 227 -9.28 -20.30 22.97
CA ILE A 227 -9.55 -19.65 24.26
C ILE A 227 -10.71 -18.66 24.13
N GLY A 228 -10.75 -17.86 23.05
CA GLY A 228 -11.85 -16.94 22.81
C GLY A 228 -13.20 -17.62 22.59
N LEU A 229 -13.23 -18.74 21.85
CA LEU A 229 -14.43 -19.56 21.65
C LEU A 229 -14.91 -20.19 22.97
N THR A 230 -13.98 -20.71 23.77
CA THR A 230 -14.29 -21.27 25.10
C THR A 230 -14.83 -20.18 26.03
N GLY A 231 -14.21 -19.00 26.01
CA GLY A 231 -14.68 -17.82 26.74
C GLY A 231 -16.10 -17.42 26.35
N MET A 232 -16.45 -17.42 25.06
CA MET A 232 -17.84 -17.14 24.64
C MET A 232 -18.84 -18.16 25.21
N ALA A 233 -18.46 -19.44 25.31
CA ALA A 233 -19.32 -20.47 25.90
C ALA A 233 -19.50 -20.31 27.42
N THR A 234 -18.49 -19.76 28.12
CA THR A 234 -18.50 -19.59 29.58
C THR A 234 -18.74 -18.15 30.04
N ASN A 235 -19.20 -17.24 29.15
CA ASN A 235 -19.34 -15.81 29.42
C ASN A 235 -18.05 -15.15 29.95
N PHE A 236 -16.90 -15.55 29.40
CA PHE A 236 -15.54 -15.12 29.74
C PHE A 236 -15.13 -15.35 31.20
N ASN A 237 -15.85 -16.22 31.89
CA ASN A 237 -15.44 -16.72 33.19
C ASN A 237 -14.66 -18.02 32.98
N TYR A 238 -13.35 -17.97 33.24
CA TYR A 238 -12.46 -19.13 33.16
C TYR A 238 -12.24 -19.79 34.55
N THR A 239 -13.00 -19.35 35.56
CA THR A 239 -12.97 -19.92 36.91
C THR A 239 -13.71 -21.25 36.92
N VAL A 240 -13.01 -22.29 37.35
CA VAL A 240 -13.46 -23.66 37.52
C VAL A 240 -13.10 -24.13 38.93
N PRO A 241 -13.73 -25.19 39.48
CA PRO A 241 -13.49 -25.60 40.87
C PRO A 241 -12.02 -25.83 41.24
N CYS A 242 -11.16 -26.22 40.28
CA CYS A 242 -9.73 -26.44 40.52
C CYS A 242 -8.88 -25.16 40.56
N ASN A 243 -9.37 -24.00 40.12
CA ASN A 243 -8.63 -22.73 40.14
C ASN A 243 -9.37 -21.61 40.91
N ALA A 244 -10.50 -21.95 41.57
CA ALA A 244 -11.34 -20.99 42.27
C ALA A 244 -10.59 -20.24 43.40
N ASP A 245 -9.64 -20.91 44.06
CA ASP A 245 -8.87 -20.36 45.16
C ASP A 245 -7.60 -19.60 44.70
N CYS A 246 -7.36 -19.49 43.39
CA CYS A 246 -6.15 -18.87 42.85
C CYS A 246 -6.26 -17.35 42.61
N GLY A 247 -7.47 -16.79 42.53
CA GLY A 247 -7.68 -15.34 42.32
C GLY A 247 -7.18 -14.82 40.97
N CYS A 248 -7.49 -15.50 39.86
CA CYS A 248 -6.87 -15.27 38.55
C CYS A 248 -7.42 -14.09 37.73
N GLU A 249 -8.30 -13.25 38.26
CA GLU A 249 -9.02 -12.20 37.50
C GLU A 249 -8.09 -11.19 36.81
N SER A 250 -6.93 -10.88 37.40
CA SER A 250 -5.95 -9.94 36.83
C SER A 250 -4.82 -10.62 36.05
N ALA A 251 -4.92 -11.92 35.77
CA ALA A 251 -3.87 -12.65 35.07
C ALA A 251 -3.78 -12.19 33.59
N PRO A 252 -2.57 -11.91 33.07
CA PRO A 252 -2.40 -11.62 31.65
C PRO A 252 -2.68 -12.87 30.81
N LEU A 253 -3.13 -12.67 29.57
CA LEU A 253 -3.29 -13.76 28.60
C LEU A 253 -1.92 -14.38 28.31
N PHE A 254 -1.72 -15.60 28.80
CA PHE A 254 -0.48 -16.37 28.58
C PHE A 254 -0.84 -17.85 28.40
N PRO A 255 -1.24 -18.25 27.19
CA PRO A 255 -1.81 -19.58 26.98
C PRO A 255 -0.79 -20.67 27.23
N VAL A 256 -1.19 -21.67 28.02
CA VAL A 256 -0.42 -22.89 28.28
C VAL A 256 -1.30 -24.11 28.03
N CYS A 257 -0.70 -25.19 27.54
CA CYS A 257 -1.45 -26.39 27.19
C CYS A 257 -0.91 -27.63 27.89
N ASN A 258 -1.82 -28.57 28.15
CA ASN A 258 -1.48 -29.89 28.68
C ASN A 258 -1.05 -30.85 27.56
N SER A 259 -0.69 -32.09 27.92
CA SER A 259 -0.22 -33.12 26.97
C SER A 259 -1.23 -33.46 25.86
N LYS A 260 -2.52 -33.19 26.12
CA LYS A 260 -3.63 -33.40 25.18
C LYS A 260 -3.90 -32.20 24.28
N GLY A 261 -3.18 -31.09 24.46
CA GLY A 261 -3.36 -29.86 23.68
C GLY A 261 -4.52 -28.97 24.15
N TYR A 262 -5.10 -29.21 25.33
CA TYR A 262 -6.13 -28.33 25.90
C TYR A 262 -5.50 -27.03 26.40
N ALA A 263 -5.99 -25.89 25.91
CA ALA A 263 -5.45 -24.57 26.20
C ALA A 263 -6.13 -23.89 27.40
N TYR A 264 -5.34 -23.51 28.39
CA TYR A 264 -5.77 -22.66 29.51
C TYR A 264 -5.46 -21.20 29.21
N TYR A 265 -6.31 -20.28 29.68
CA TYR A 265 -6.14 -18.83 29.48
C TYR A 265 -4.78 -18.32 30.01
N SER A 266 -4.35 -18.85 31.15
CA SER A 266 -3.07 -18.54 31.79
C SER A 266 -2.63 -19.71 32.68
N PRO A 267 -1.37 -19.75 33.16
CA PRO A 267 -0.93 -20.74 34.14
C PRO A 267 -1.71 -20.68 35.46
N CYS A 268 -2.14 -19.49 35.89
CA CYS A 268 -3.01 -19.32 37.07
C CYS A 268 -4.33 -20.06 36.87
N HIS A 269 -4.94 -19.91 35.70
CA HIS A 269 -6.19 -20.58 35.34
C HIS A 269 -6.05 -22.11 35.18
N ALA A 270 -4.82 -22.63 35.09
CA ALA A 270 -4.53 -24.05 35.17
C ALA A 270 -4.28 -24.53 36.63
N GLY A 271 -4.28 -23.62 37.60
CA GLY A 271 -4.00 -23.91 39.01
C GLY A 271 -2.53 -24.20 39.31
N CYS A 272 -1.61 -23.75 38.45
CA CYS A 272 -0.18 -24.03 38.60
C CYS A 272 0.46 -23.18 39.71
N ARG A 273 1.17 -23.85 40.63
CA ARG A 273 1.86 -23.21 41.76
C ARG A 273 3.37 -23.11 41.58
N GLU A 274 3.92 -23.81 40.59
CA GLU A 274 5.36 -23.92 40.38
C GLU A 274 5.75 -23.52 38.95
N VAL A 275 6.84 -22.76 38.82
CA VAL A 275 7.43 -22.36 37.55
C VAL A 275 8.83 -22.95 37.46
N ILE A 276 9.06 -23.78 36.46
CA ILE A 276 10.34 -24.41 36.17
C ILE A 276 11.02 -23.61 35.05
N VAL A 277 12.16 -23.02 35.38
CA VAL A 277 12.97 -22.21 34.45
C VAL A 277 14.18 -23.04 34.02
N ASN A 278 14.08 -23.75 32.90
CA ASN A 278 15.16 -24.61 32.40
C ASN A 278 16.30 -23.83 31.74
N SER A 279 16.04 -22.60 31.25
CA SER A 279 17.05 -21.72 30.65
C SER A 279 16.68 -20.26 30.85
N ALA A 280 17.60 -19.44 31.37
CA ALA A 280 17.39 -18.00 31.54
C ALA A 280 17.34 -17.23 30.18
N ASP A 281 17.81 -17.86 29.10
CA ASP A 281 17.95 -17.25 27.78
C ASP A 281 16.78 -17.56 26.81
N ALA A 282 15.79 -18.33 27.26
CA ALA A 282 14.72 -18.82 26.41
C ALA A 282 13.35 -18.74 27.09
N TYR A 283 12.37 -18.22 26.34
CA TYR A 283 10.96 -18.03 26.72
C TYR A 283 10.19 -19.36 26.94
N HIS A 284 10.89 -20.45 27.26
CA HIS A 284 10.35 -21.79 27.50
C HIS A 284 10.12 -21.95 29.00
N LEU A 285 9.12 -21.24 29.51
CA LEU A 285 8.63 -21.42 30.86
C LEU A 285 7.79 -22.69 30.92
N GLU A 286 8.11 -23.55 31.86
CA GLU A 286 7.35 -24.76 32.16
C GLU A 286 6.63 -24.58 33.48
N PHE A 287 5.37 -25.02 33.54
CA PHE A 287 4.53 -24.86 34.73
C PHE A 287 4.14 -26.22 35.28
N ALA A 288 4.36 -26.41 36.57
CA ALA A 288 4.13 -27.67 37.27
C ALA A 288 3.23 -27.45 38.49
N SER A 289 2.87 -28.55 39.14
CA SER A 289 2.03 -28.54 40.34
C SER A 289 0.70 -27.82 40.09
N CYS A 290 -0.02 -28.26 39.05
CA CYS A 290 -1.23 -27.63 38.54
C CYS A 290 -2.49 -28.40 38.97
N ASP A 291 -3.37 -27.75 39.73
CA ASP A 291 -4.57 -28.36 40.30
C ASP A 291 -5.60 -28.80 39.21
N CYS A 292 -5.62 -28.12 38.04
CA CYS A 292 -6.52 -28.46 36.93
C CYS A 292 -5.95 -29.50 35.94
N SER A 293 -4.64 -29.81 36.01
CA SER A 293 -3.98 -30.83 35.18
C SER A 293 -3.00 -31.62 36.06
N PRO A 294 -3.51 -32.50 36.94
CA PRO A 294 -2.70 -33.16 37.96
C PRO A 294 -1.64 -34.08 37.35
N GLY A 295 -0.40 -33.95 37.82
CA GLY A 295 0.74 -34.79 37.40
C GLY A 295 1.33 -34.45 36.03
N GLU A 296 0.88 -33.37 35.39
CA GLU A 296 1.39 -32.92 34.09
C GLU A 296 2.16 -31.61 34.21
N VAL A 297 3.17 -31.43 33.35
CA VAL A 297 3.87 -30.16 33.16
C VAL A 297 3.27 -29.46 31.95
N LEU A 298 2.71 -28.27 32.14
CA LEU A 298 2.17 -27.46 31.05
C LEU A 298 3.26 -26.61 30.41
N LYS A 299 3.24 -26.55 29.08
CA LYS A 299 4.14 -25.69 28.29
C LYS A 299 3.38 -25.04 27.15
N LYS A 300 3.89 -23.91 26.67
CA LYS A 300 3.33 -23.23 25.48
C LYS A 300 3.49 -24.06 24.20
N GLU A 301 4.51 -24.90 24.14
CA GLU A 301 4.84 -25.74 22.98
C GLU A 301 3.91 -26.95 22.83
N LEU A 302 3.27 -27.37 23.92
CA LEU A 302 2.26 -28.43 23.90
C LEU A 302 0.95 -27.94 23.26
N CYS A 303 0.81 -26.65 23.02
CA CYS A 303 -0.33 -26.10 22.32
C CYS A 303 -0.25 -26.45 20.83
N ASN A 304 -1.13 -27.34 20.39
CA ASN A 304 -1.23 -27.71 18.99
C ASN A 304 -2.23 -26.80 18.27
N ASP A 305 -1.87 -26.37 17.06
CA ASP A 305 -2.66 -25.48 16.23
C ASP A 305 -2.76 -26.01 14.78
N ASP A 306 -3.99 -26.14 14.28
CA ASP A 306 -4.30 -26.66 12.94
C ASP A 306 -4.10 -25.61 11.82
N CYS A 307 -3.42 -24.51 12.14
CA CYS A 307 -3.30 -23.34 11.27
C CYS A 307 -2.19 -23.46 10.21
N LYS A 308 -1.26 -24.43 10.32
CA LYS A 308 -0.06 -24.51 9.45
C LYS A 308 -0.40 -24.48 7.95
N MET A 309 -1.34 -25.32 7.51
CA MET A 309 -1.73 -25.39 6.09
C MET A 309 -2.41 -24.09 5.62
N MET A 310 -3.30 -23.53 6.44
CA MET A 310 -4.01 -22.30 6.10
C MET A 310 -3.08 -21.09 6.04
N ILE A 311 -2.06 -21.02 6.91
CA ILE A 311 -1.01 -20.01 6.85
C ILE A 311 -0.25 -20.09 5.53
N ILE A 312 0.15 -21.30 5.12
CA ILE A 312 0.87 -21.51 3.85
C ILE A 312 0.01 -21.04 2.68
N VAL A 313 -1.25 -21.47 2.61
CA VAL A 313 -2.19 -21.04 1.56
C VAL A 313 -2.40 -19.51 1.58
N PHE A 314 -2.52 -18.90 2.76
CA PHE A 314 -2.65 -17.46 2.91
C PHE A 314 -1.47 -16.71 2.30
N PHE A 315 -0.24 -17.13 2.62
CA PHE A 315 0.97 -16.49 2.08
C PHE A 315 1.19 -16.80 0.59
N ILE A 316 0.75 -17.96 0.09
CA ILE A 316 0.67 -18.22 -1.36
C ILE A 316 -0.28 -17.22 -2.04
N CYS A 317 -1.45 -16.97 -1.48
CA CYS A 317 -2.35 -15.93 -1.99
C CYS A 317 -1.71 -14.53 -1.92
N VAL A 318 -0.89 -14.24 -0.90
CA VAL A 318 -0.16 -12.97 -0.78
C VAL A 318 0.90 -12.83 -1.86
N ILE A 319 1.76 -13.84 -2.10
CA ILE A 319 2.81 -13.73 -3.11
C ILE A 319 2.23 -13.65 -4.53
N VAL A 320 1.22 -14.46 -4.85
CA VAL A 320 0.53 -14.42 -6.15
C VAL A 320 -0.21 -13.08 -6.29
N GLY A 321 -0.90 -12.63 -5.25
CA GLY A 321 -1.60 -11.34 -5.25
C GLY A 321 -0.64 -10.17 -5.42
N ALA A 322 0.51 -10.19 -4.76
CA ALA A 322 1.54 -9.17 -4.88
C ALA A 322 2.17 -9.17 -6.28
N PHE A 323 2.44 -10.34 -6.86
CA PHE A 323 2.91 -10.48 -8.23
C PHE A 323 1.90 -9.92 -9.24
N VAL A 324 0.63 -10.30 -9.13
CA VAL A 324 -0.45 -9.78 -9.97
C VAL A 324 -0.55 -8.26 -9.81
N ALA A 325 -0.57 -7.73 -8.58
CA ALA A 325 -0.59 -6.29 -8.35
C ALA A 325 0.62 -5.56 -8.96
N GLY A 326 1.81 -6.15 -8.86
CA GLY A 326 3.04 -5.62 -9.45
C GLY A 326 2.98 -5.52 -10.97
N ASN A 327 2.32 -6.47 -11.64
CA ASN A 327 2.17 -6.47 -13.10
C ASN A 327 1.40 -5.25 -13.62
N GLY A 328 0.48 -4.70 -12.83
CA GLY A 328 -0.22 -3.45 -13.18
C GLY A 328 0.69 -2.22 -13.12
N LEU A 329 1.76 -2.23 -12.30
CA LEU A 329 2.54 -1.04 -11.98
C LEU A 329 3.26 -0.43 -13.18
N VAL A 330 3.97 -1.25 -13.95
CA VAL A 330 4.83 -0.76 -15.04
C VAL A 330 4.07 -0.30 -16.28
N PRO A 331 3.00 -0.95 -16.76
CA PRO A 331 2.12 -0.33 -17.76
C PRO A 331 1.63 1.05 -17.30
N GLY A 332 1.35 1.21 -16.01
CA GLY A 332 1.07 2.50 -15.39
C GLY A 332 2.23 3.51 -15.48
N MET A 333 3.44 3.11 -15.08
CA MET A 333 4.60 4.01 -15.07
C MET A 333 5.16 4.31 -16.46
N LEU A 334 5.12 3.38 -17.42
CA LEU A 334 5.60 3.61 -18.78
C LEU A 334 4.73 4.62 -19.54
N ILE A 335 3.43 4.66 -19.26
CA ILE A 335 2.54 5.72 -19.76
C ILE A 335 2.93 7.10 -19.17
N LEU A 336 3.50 7.17 -17.95
CA LEU A 336 4.05 8.41 -17.38
C LEU A 336 5.38 8.80 -18.05
N LEU A 337 6.22 7.82 -18.35
CA LEU A 337 7.56 8.04 -18.91
C LEU A 337 7.55 8.51 -20.37
N SER A 338 6.51 8.17 -21.15
CA SER A 338 6.32 8.72 -22.50
C SER A 338 6.12 10.26 -22.50
N CYS A 339 5.79 10.86 -21.36
CA CYS A 339 5.82 12.33 -21.17
C CYS A 339 7.04 12.80 -20.34
N ALA A 340 7.54 11.99 -19.40
CA ALA A 340 8.67 12.35 -18.54
C ALA A 340 10.04 12.31 -19.25
N TRP A 341 10.13 11.72 -20.45
CA TRP A 341 11.32 11.88 -21.29
C TRP A 341 11.58 13.33 -21.73
N SER A 342 10.64 14.25 -21.49
CA SER A 342 10.80 15.70 -21.66
C SER A 342 11.12 16.46 -20.35
N ILE A 343 11.23 15.79 -19.20
CA ILE A 343 11.49 16.42 -17.89
C ILE A 343 12.95 16.23 -17.51
N HIS A 344 13.77 17.21 -17.90
CA HIS A 344 15.18 17.28 -17.51
C HIS A 344 15.34 18.00 -16.15
N SER A 345 15.17 17.30 -15.02
CA SER A 345 15.77 17.68 -13.72
C SER A 345 15.65 16.58 -12.64
N PRO A 346 16.75 16.21 -11.94
CA PRO A 346 16.79 15.08 -11.01
C PRO A 346 16.47 15.41 -9.53
N ARG A 347 15.65 16.43 -9.23
CA ARG A 347 15.51 16.95 -7.84
C ARG A 347 14.22 16.63 -7.07
N HIS A 348 13.37 15.72 -7.53
CA HIS A 348 12.21 15.25 -6.73
C HIS A 348 12.09 13.72 -6.69
N PHE A 349 13.13 13.07 -6.17
CA PHE A 349 13.17 11.61 -5.96
C PHE A 349 12.71 11.17 -4.56
N GLU A 350 12.09 12.05 -3.75
CA GLU A 350 11.60 11.71 -2.41
C GLU A 350 10.10 11.40 -2.31
N MET A 351 9.41 11.16 -3.44
CA MET A 351 8.01 10.70 -3.42
C MET A 351 7.84 9.25 -3.93
N ILE A 352 8.88 8.42 -3.80
CA ILE A 352 8.87 6.99 -4.16
C ILE A 352 9.08 6.14 -2.89
N TYR A 353 8.30 6.44 -1.84
CA TYR A 353 8.14 5.53 -0.69
C TYR A 353 6.68 5.13 -0.46
N THR A 354 5.85 5.23 -1.50
CA THR A 354 4.55 4.54 -1.56
C THR A 354 4.52 3.65 -2.80
N SER A 355 5.13 2.47 -2.68
CA SER A 355 5.32 1.48 -3.75
C SER A 355 4.02 0.77 -4.21
N TYR A 356 2.88 1.45 -4.28
CA TYR A 356 1.59 0.87 -4.71
C TYR A 356 0.80 1.78 -5.67
N CYS A 357 1.51 2.73 -6.30
CA CYS A 357 0.90 3.90 -6.89
C CYS A 357 1.35 4.13 -8.35
N GLY A 358 1.46 3.10 -9.20
CA GLY A 358 1.82 3.30 -10.63
C GLY A 358 0.65 3.27 -11.60
N VAL A 359 -0.38 2.46 -11.33
CA VAL A 359 -1.32 2.04 -12.39
C VAL A 359 -2.38 3.08 -12.76
N ILE A 360 -2.86 3.85 -11.78
CA ILE A 360 -4.03 4.76 -11.90
C ILE A 360 -3.60 6.25 -11.77
N TYR A 361 -2.31 6.56 -11.99
CA TYR A 361 -1.91 7.95 -12.26
C TYR A 361 -2.17 8.30 -13.73
N THR A 362 -2.26 7.30 -14.61
CA THR A 362 -2.29 7.46 -16.06
C THR A 362 -3.64 7.93 -16.62
N SER A 363 -4.75 7.46 -16.03
CA SER A 363 -6.11 7.79 -16.49
C SER A 363 -6.50 9.24 -16.18
N GLY A 364 -6.08 9.77 -15.04
CA GLY A 364 -6.26 11.18 -14.69
C GLY A 364 -5.43 12.12 -15.57
N TRP A 365 -4.18 11.76 -15.87
CA TRP A 365 -3.25 12.60 -16.64
C TRP A 365 -3.60 12.80 -18.10
N ARG A 366 -4.14 11.77 -18.76
CA ARG A 366 -4.56 11.84 -20.17
C ARG A 366 -5.93 12.49 -20.36
N SER A 367 -6.72 12.54 -19.29
CA SER A 367 -8.03 13.22 -19.31
C SER A 367 -7.94 14.74 -19.14
N VAL A 368 -6.72 15.27 -18.93
CA VAL A 368 -6.45 16.66 -18.59
C VAL A 368 -5.40 17.22 -19.57
N PRO A 369 -5.64 18.40 -20.17
CA PRO A 369 -4.68 19.04 -21.06
C PRO A 369 -3.29 19.20 -20.42
N PRO A 370 -2.19 19.21 -21.21
CA PRO A 370 -0.81 19.32 -20.70
C PRO A 370 -0.60 20.45 -19.69
N ALA A 371 -1.28 21.58 -19.87
CA ALA A 371 -1.21 22.76 -19.01
C ALA A 371 -1.70 22.53 -17.57
N HIS A 372 -2.55 21.53 -17.31
CA HIS A 372 -3.18 21.32 -16.00
C HIS A 372 -2.72 20.03 -15.29
N ARG A 373 -1.75 19.31 -15.84
CA ARG A 373 -1.27 18.00 -15.31
C ARG A 373 -0.63 18.08 -13.93
N SER A 374 0.14 19.13 -13.65
CA SER A 374 0.75 19.33 -12.32
C SER A 374 -0.28 19.63 -11.24
N ILE A 375 -1.31 20.41 -11.58
CA ILE A 375 -2.44 20.73 -10.69
C ILE A 375 -3.26 19.48 -10.41
N SER A 376 -3.55 18.67 -11.43
CA SER A 376 -4.35 17.45 -11.29
C SER A 376 -3.66 16.39 -10.43
N LEU A 377 -2.33 16.23 -10.55
CA LEU A 377 -1.51 15.44 -9.63
C LEU A 377 -1.60 15.90 -8.18
N GLY A 378 -1.36 17.19 -7.94
CA GLY A 378 -1.37 17.77 -6.61
C GLY A 378 -2.73 17.59 -5.95
N LEU A 379 -3.79 17.78 -6.72
CA LEU A 379 -5.17 17.55 -6.29
C LEU A 379 -5.44 16.08 -5.96
N GLN A 380 -5.03 15.14 -6.82
CA GLN A 380 -5.18 13.72 -6.57
C GLN A 380 -4.45 13.30 -5.28
N GLY A 381 -3.20 13.73 -5.10
CA GLY A 381 -2.40 13.43 -3.91
C GLY A 381 -3.02 14.01 -2.62
N PHE A 382 -3.53 15.24 -2.69
CA PHE A 382 -4.25 15.88 -1.60
C PHE A 382 -5.52 15.10 -1.21
N LEU A 383 -6.37 14.74 -2.18
CA LEU A 383 -7.61 14.01 -1.94
C LEU A 383 -7.36 12.60 -1.40
N VAL A 384 -6.36 11.89 -1.91
CA VAL A 384 -5.96 10.58 -1.37
C VAL A 384 -5.47 10.71 0.07
N SER A 385 -4.69 11.74 0.38
CA SER A 385 -4.20 11.96 1.73
C SER A 385 -5.34 12.26 2.70
N LEU A 386 -6.25 13.15 2.30
CA LEU A 386 -7.38 13.59 3.11
C LEU A 386 -8.44 12.50 3.31
N LEU A 387 -8.84 11.83 2.22
CA LEU A 387 -10.02 10.94 2.18
C LEU A 387 -9.67 9.45 2.29
N ALA A 388 -8.40 9.07 2.13
CA ALA A 388 -7.98 7.68 2.29
C ALA A 388 -6.99 7.51 3.43
N THR A 389 -5.86 8.21 3.41
CA THR A 389 -4.78 7.95 4.37
C THR A 389 -5.18 8.25 5.82
N LEU A 390 -5.88 9.37 6.07
CA LEU A 390 -6.35 9.73 7.41
C LEU A 390 -7.49 8.82 7.94
N PRO A 391 -8.59 8.57 7.19
CA PRO A 391 -9.67 7.74 7.69
C PRO A 391 -9.39 6.24 7.66
N SER A 392 -8.41 5.76 6.90
CA SER A 392 -8.14 4.33 6.76
C SER A 392 -7.86 3.63 8.10
N PRO A 393 -6.91 4.09 8.96
CA PRO A 393 -6.69 3.44 10.25
C PRO A 393 -7.91 3.49 11.18
N LEU A 394 -8.75 4.54 11.10
CA LEU A 394 -9.97 4.67 11.90
C LEU A 394 -11.03 3.65 11.47
N LEU A 395 -11.25 3.51 10.16
CA LEU A 395 -12.19 2.55 9.59
C LEU A 395 -11.79 1.11 9.96
N TRP A 396 -10.51 0.77 9.74
CA TRP A 396 -10.00 -0.56 10.03
C TRP A 396 -9.89 -0.84 11.54
N GLY A 397 -9.61 0.19 12.35
CA GLY A 397 -9.69 0.13 13.80
C GLY A 397 -11.11 -0.23 14.26
N ALA A 398 -12.13 0.49 13.80
CA ALA A 398 -13.52 0.21 14.13
C ALA A 398 -13.97 -1.21 13.71
N ILE A 399 -13.47 -1.73 12.58
CA ILE A 399 -13.75 -3.11 12.16
C ILE A 399 -13.16 -4.12 13.15
N PHE A 400 -11.92 -3.93 13.57
CA PHE A 400 -11.28 -4.80 14.56
C PHE A 400 -11.97 -4.69 15.92
N ASP A 401 -12.24 -3.48 16.37
CA ASP A 401 -12.89 -3.20 17.66
C ASP A 401 -14.28 -3.82 17.71
N SER A 402 -15.01 -3.86 16.59
CA SER A 402 -16.30 -4.55 16.50
C SER A 402 -16.20 -6.06 16.75
N ALA A 403 -15.06 -6.67 16.45
CA ALA A 403 -14.79 -8.10 16.66
C ALA A 403 -14.15 -8.37 18.02
N CYS A 404 -13.99 -7.35 18.87
CA CYS A 404 -13.44 -7.51 20.20
C CYS A 404 -14.42 -8.23 21.14
N LEU A 405 -13.94 -9.24 21.85
CA LEU A 405 -14.69 -9.94 22.88
C LEU A 405 -14.32 -9.46 24.29
N VAL A 406 -13.02 -9.30 24.56
CA VAL A 406 -12.52 -8.90 25.88
C VAL A 406 -11.60 -7.70 25.73
N TRP A 407 -11.98 -6.59 26.34
CA TRP A 407 -11.16 -5.37 26.41
C TRP A 407 -10.18 -5.45 27.57
N ASN A 408 -8.90 -5.17 27.31
CA ASN A 408 -7.95 -5.00 28.40
C ASN A 408 -8.26 -3.67 29.11
N GLN A 409 -8.54 -3.68 30.40
CA GLN A 409 -8.81 -2.46 31.14
C GLN A 409 -7.49 -1.74 31.44
N THR A 410 -7.41 -0.47 31.07
CA THR A 410 -6.35 0.41 31.55
C THR A 410 -6.80 1.09 32.85
N CYS A 411 -5.84 1.51 33.68
CA CYS A 411 -6.13 2.18 34.96
C CYS A 411 -7.23 3.24 34.77
N SER A 412 -8.23 3.24 35.66
CA SER A 412 -9.44 4.11 35.64
C SER A 412 -10.55 3.76 34.62
N SER A 413 -10.90 2.48 34.48
CA SER A 413 -12.08 2.02 33.72
C SER A 413 -12.09 2.37 32.22
N ALA A 414 -10.97 2.86 31.67
CA ALA A 414 -10.82 3.13 30.25
C ALA A 414 -10.42 1.86 29.50
N SER A 415 -11.16 1.51 28.45
CA SER A 415 -10.86 0.38 27.57
C SER A 415 -9.54 0.61 26.81
N GLY A 416 -8.57 -0.28 27.01
CA GLY A 416 -7.30 -0.32 26.30
C GLY A 416 -7.37 -1.15 25.01
N SER A 417 -6.29 -1.85 24.66
CA SER A 417 -6.30 -2.78 23.53
C SER A 417 -7.17 -4.00 23.82
N CYS A 418 -7.91 -4.47 22.83
CA CYS A 418 -8.61 -5.76 22.95
C CYS A 418 -7.62 -6.91 23.16
N ALA A 419 -7.93 -7.79 24.11
CA ALA A 419 -7.13 -8.97 24.45
C ALA A 419 -7.53 -10.22 23.65
N ILE A 420 -8.83 -10.41 23.40
CA ILE A 420 -9.38 -11.57 22.71
C ILE A 420 -10.39 -11.10 21.67
N TYR A 421 -10.26 -11.62 20.45
CA TYR A 421 -11.14 -11.34 19.32
C TYR A 421 -12.01 -12.55 18.97
N ASP A 422 -13.21 -12.30 18.44
CA ASP A 422 -14.02 -13.34 17.79
C ASP A 422 -13.33 -13.74 16.48
N PRO A 423 -12.86 -14.99 16.35
CA PRO A 423 -12.07 -15.41 15.21
C PRO A 423 -12.86 -15.44 13.90
N VAL A 424 -14.17 -15.71 13.96
CA VAL A 424 -15.03 -15.80 12.78
C VAL A 424 -15.40 -14.38 12.34
N ALA A 425 -15.86 -13.54 13.27
CA ALA A 425 -16.20 -12.17 12.97
C ALA A 425 -14.98 -11.37 12.46
N LEU A 426 -13.81 -11.54 13.08
CA LEU A 426 -12.58 -10.87 12.66
C LEU A 426 -12.20 -11.23 11.23
N ARG A 427 -12.21 -12.53 10.87
CA ARG A 427 -11.89 -13.00 9.52
C ARG A 427 -12.87 -12.47 8.48
N ILE A 428 -14.18 -12.63 8.73
CA ILE A 428 -15.21 -12.26 7.77
C ILE A 428 -15.27 -10.75 7.58
N ARG A 429 -15.34 -9.95 8.66
CA ARG A 429 -15.47 -8.49 8.56
C ARG A 429 -14.25 -7.86 7.90
N THR A 430 -13.04 -8.32 8.23
CA THR A 430 -11.79 -7.80 7.64
C THR A 430 -11.75 -8.03 6.12
N HIS A 431 -11.99 -9.26 5.66
CA HIS A 431 -11.85 -9.59 4.24
C HIS A 431 -13.05 -9.14 3.41
N VAL A 432 -14.28 -9.25 3.93
CA VAL A 432 -15.48 -8.79 3.21
C VAL A 432 -15.44 -7.27 3.03
N MET A 433 -15.02 -6.50 4.05
CA MET A 433 -14.89 -5.05 3.89
C MET A 433 -13.83 -4.69 2.85
N TYR A 434 -12.69 -5.38 2.85
CA TYR A 434 -11.66 -5.18 1.81
C TYR A 434 -12.26 -5.38 0.41
N VAL A 435 -12.92 -6.53 0.21
CA VAL A 435 -13.53 -6.91 -1.06
C VAL A 435 -14.62 -5.91 -1.44
N ALA A 436 -15.49 -5.49 -0.53
CA ALA A 436 -16.55 -4.52 -0.80
C ALA A 436 -16.01 -3.17 -1.28
N ILE A 437 -15.01 -2.61 -0.57
CA ILE A 437 -14.40 -1.33 -0.96
C ILE A 437 -13.69 -1.50 -2.32
N ARG A 438 -12.93 -2.58 -2.52
CA ARG A 438 -12.22 -2.83 -3.78
C ARG A 438 -13.15 -3.10 -4.97
N SER A 439 -14.26 -3.81 -4.76
CA SER A 439 -15.29 -4.01 -5.78
C SER A 439 -15.89 -2.68 -6.22
N SER A 440 -16.17 -1.78 -5.28
CA SER A 440 -16.66 -0.45 -5.61
C SER A 440 -15.65 0.35 -6.45
N ALA A 441 -14.35 0.26 -6.14
CA ALA A 441 -13.31 0.90 -6.93
C ALA A 441 -13.20 0.31 -8.35
N VAL A 442 -13.22 -1.03 -8.49
CA VAL A 442 -13.17 -1.72 -9.79
C VAL A 442 -14.37 -1.36 -10.68
N LEU A 443 -15.56 -1.20 -10.10
CA LEU A 443 -16.74 -0.73 -10.85
C LEU A 443 -16.58 0.71 -11.36
N ILE A 444 -15.97 1.58 -10.55
CA ILE A 444 -15.67 2.96 -10.96
C ILE A 444 -14.56 2.98 -12.01
N ASP A 445 -13.55 2.12 -11.90
CA ASP A 445 -12.53 1.96 -12.94
C ASP A 445 -13.15 1.51 -14.26
N LEU A 446 -14.11 0.57 -14.24
CA LEU A 446 -14.84 0.14 -15.43
C LEU A 446 -15.63 1.31 -16.05
N TYR A 447 -16.29 2.11 -15.23
CA TYR A 447 -16.96 3.34 -15.66
C TYR A 447 -15.99 4.33 -16.31
N VAL A 448 -14.80 4.53 -15.71
CA VAL A 448 -13.75 5.40 -16.25
C VAL A 448 -13.25 4.87 -17.59
N VAL A 449 -13.00 3.57 -17.71
CA VAL A 449 -12.56 2.94 -18.97
C VAL A 449 -13.61 3.09 -20.06
N TYR A 450 -14.89 2.88 -19.73
CA TYR A 450 -16.00 3.06 -20.66
C TYR A 450 -16.08 4.50 -21.18
N HIS A 451 -15.99 5.52 -20.32
CA HIS A 451 -16.04 6.92 -20.74
C HIS A 451 -14.74 7.43 -21.38
N ALA A 452 -13.59 6.87 -21.01
CA ALA A 452 -12.31 7.17 -21.65
C ALA A 452 -12.24 6.60 -23.08
N SER A 453 -13.04 5.58 -23.42
CA SER A 453 -13.06 5.01 -24.77
C SER A 453 -13.49 6.01 -25.84
N ASN A 454 -14.29 7.02 -25.51
CA ASN A 454 -14.73 8.06 -26.45
C ASN A 454 -13.67 9.16 -26.69
N ILE A 455 -12.51 9.07 -26.06
CA ILE A 455 -11.40 10.00 -26.26
C ILE A 455 -10.40 9.27 -27.17
N ASN A 456 -10.19 9.74 -28.40
CA ASN A 456 -9.17 9.18 -29.30
C ASN A 456 -7.78 9.51 -28.76
N ILE A 457 -7.19 8.57 -28.01
CA ILE A 457 -5.83 8.71 -27.42
C ILE A 457 -4.73 8.42 -28.47
N LEU A 458 -5.11 8.03 -29.70
CA LEU A 458 -4.19 7.54 -30.72
C LEU A 458 -3.78 8.59 -31.76
N GLU A 459 -4.41 9.77 -31.79
CA GLU A 459 -4.07 10.83 -32.76
C GLU A 459 -2.78 11.60 -32.40
N GLU A 460 -2.18 11.38 -31.21
CA GLU A 460 -0.89 11.99 -30.84
C GLU A 460 0.35 11.18 -31.30
N GLU A 461 0.19 9.98 -31.88
CA GLU A 461 1.34 9.14 -32.33
C GLU A 461 1.55 9.08 -33.86
N GLU A 462 0.76 9.75 -34.69
CA GLU A 462 1.11 9.96 -36.10
C GLU A 462 1.89 11.27 -36.25
N GLU A 463 3.23 11.17 -36.26
CA GLU A 463 4.09 12.23 -36.78
C GLU A 463 3.59 12.64 -38.19
N PRO A 464 3.41 13.95 -38.48
CA PRO A 464 2.99 14.40 -39.81
C PRO A 464 3.98 13.99 -40.93
N ASP A 465 5.21 13.64 -40.58
CA ASP A 465 6.26 13.14 -41.50
C ASP A 465 5.93 11.80 -42.18
N ASN A 466 5.03 10.98 -41.63
CA ASN A 466 4.69 9.67 -42.20
C ASN A 466 3.49 9.69 -43.16
N VAL A 467 2.67 10.75 -43.15
CA VAL A 467 1.56 10.91 -44.10
C VAL A 467 2.08 11.42 -45.45
N GLU A 468 2.95 12.44 -45.45
CA GLU A 468 3.60 12.94 -46.67
C GLU A 468 4.49 11.89 -47.33
N ARG A 469 5.23 11.09 -46.54
CA ARG A 469 6.06 10.00 -47.07
C ARG A 469 5.22 8.88 -47.71
N ARG A 470 4.00 8.64 -47.23
CA ARG A 470 3.11 7.62 -47.79
C ARG A 470 2.41 8.10 -49.06
N GLU A 471 2.07 9.38 -49.16
CA GLU A 471 1.53 9.98 -50.39
C GLU A 471 2.58 10.14 -51.50
N SER A 472 3.85 10.41 -51.15
CA SER A 472 4.94 10.51 -52.13
C SER A 472 5.33 9.17 -52.76
N LEU A 473 5.12 8.06 -52.06
CA LEU A 473 5.43 6.69 -52.53
C LEU A 473 4.34 6.11 -53.46
N THR A 474 3.17 6.75 -53.55
CA THR A 474 2.07 6.32 -54.44
C THR A 474 2.06 7.01 -55.81
N LEU A 475 2.99 7.93 -56.08
CA LEU A 475 2.98 8.79 -57.27
C LEU A 475 4.22 8.65 -58.17
N GLU A 476 4.87 7.48 -58.21
CA GLU A 476 5.83 7.17 -59.29
C GLU A 476 5.08 6.62 -60.53
N PRO A 477 5.15 7.30 -61.70
CA PRO A 477 4.60 6.76 -62.93
C PRO A 477 5.48 5.63 -63.50
N LEU A 478 4.84 4.58 -64.03
CA LEU A 478 5.51 3.47 -64.72
C LEU A 478 6.44 3.99 -65.85
N PRO A 479 7.68 3.49 -65.96
CA PRO A 479 8.48 3.71 -67.14
C PRO A 479 7.91 2.90 -68.32
N ASN A 480 7.64 3.61 -69.41
CA ASN A 480 7.16 3.06 -70.66
C ASN A 480 8.15 2.03 -71.23
N THR A 481 7.59 0.89 -71.64
CA THR A 481 8.21 -0.08 -72.55
C THR A 481 8.59 0.57 -73.87
N LEU A 482 9.85 0.41 -74.27
CA LEU A 482 10.26 0.17 -75.66
C LEU A 482 11.63 -0.51 -75.70
#